data_AF-S3HAI6-F1
#
_entry.id   AF-S3HAI6-F1
#
_cell.length_a   1.000
_cell.length_b   1.000
_cell.length_c   1.000
_cell.angle_alpha   90.00
_cell.angle_beta   90.00
_cell.angle_gamma   90.00
#
_symmetry.space_group_name_H-M   'P 1'
#
loop_
_entity.id
_entity.type
_entity.pdbx_description
1 polymer ?
#
loop_
_entity_poly.entity_id
_entity_poly.type
_entity_poly.pdbx_seq_one_letter_code
_entity_poly.pdbx_strand_id
1 'polypeptide(L)'
;MSSAAFGADLVIAMPNWPSGQATANILKVSIAKEFGLSADVQELGTLLAFNGMEKGTVDIQPEVWQPNLENVIKTFVTEKGAVVLAKHGVPAWQGICATPAAAEKGLKSITDLSDPEKTKILDTDGDGKGEMWLGAPAWASTGIERVRANTYGYAKDMTLVESEEEVALAGLDIAIATNQPLVFACYAPHFIFDLHKIVRLAEPPHDASKWQLVGANDPLWITKSTASTAWDTANFRIGYAAAFAKKHPDIASFLEKVDFTPEEATAMSYALEVDRVSPHDYATKWVADNAKRVDGWAGK
;
A
#
# COMPACT_ATOMS: atom_id res chain seq x y z
N MET A 1 -35.29 1.25 29.20
CA MET A 1 -34.03 0.47 29.14
C MET A 1 -33.17 1.11 28.09
N SER A 2 -32.15 1.85 28.50
CA SER A 2 -31.23 2.53 27.57
C SER A 2 -30.30 1.47 26.99
N SER A 3 -30.34 1.25 25.67
CA SER A 3 -29.37 0.41 24.99
C SER A 3 -27.99 1.06 25.14
N ALA A 4 -27.14 0.47 25.97
CA ALA A 4 -25.72 0.77 25.92
C ALA A 4 -25.23 0.40 24.52
N ALA A 5 -24.79 1.39 23.75
CA ALA A 5 -24.00 1.14 22.55
C ALA A 5 -22.68 0.53 23.04
N PHE A 6 -22.56 -0.80 22.96
CA PHE A 6 -21.27 -1.45 23.15
C PHE A 6 -20.37 -1.03 21.98
N GLY A 7 -19.29 -0.30 22.27
CA GLY A 7 -18.22 -0.09 21.31
C GLY A 7 -17.59 -1.43 20.94
N ALA A 8 -16.99 -1.53 19.76
CA ALA A 8 -16.31 -2.75 19.32
C ALA A 8 -15.19 -3.15 20.31
N ASP A 9 -14.88 -4.44 20.36
CA ASP A 9 -13.89 -5.00 21.28
C ASP A 9 -12.45 -4.64 20.88
N LEU A 10 -12.20 -4.41 19.59
CA LEU A 10 -10.92 -3.96 19.04
C LEU A 10 -11.10 -3.06 17.81
N VAL A 11 -10.03 -2.34 17.45
CA VAL A 11 -9.96 -1.48 16.27
C VAL A 11 -8.88 -1.98 15.30
N ILE A 12 -9.28 -2.20 14.04
CA ILE A 12 -8.39 -2.54 12.93
C ILE A 12 -8.29 -1.31 12.03
N ALA A 13 -7.08 -0.79 11.83
CA ALA A 13 -6.84 0.21 10.81
C ALA A 13 -7.06 -0.38 9.42
N MET A 14 -7.63 0.40 8.52
CA MET A 14 -7.91 0.01 7.14
C MET A 14 -7.12 0.92 6.21
N PRO A 15 -6.11 0.38 5.51
CA PRO A 15 -5.52 1.08 4.39
C PRO A 15 -6.55 1.36 3.30
N ASN A 16 -6.39 2.45 2.56
CA ASN A 16 -7.31 2.84 1.48
C ASN A 16 -7.02 2.13 0.15
N TRP A 17 -5.98 1.28 0.05
CA TRP A 17 -5.75 0.45 -1.14
C TRP A 17 -6.49 -0.91 -1.05
N PRO A 18 -6.88 -1.53 -2.19
CA PRO A 18 -7.82 -2.64 -2.22
C PRO A 18 -7.41 -3.88 -1.40
N SER A 19 -6.16 -4.35 -1.53
CA SER A 19 -5.72 -5.53 -0.77
C SER A 19 -5.73 -5.25 0.74
N GLY A 20 -5.37 -4.04 1.16
CA GLY A 20 -5.40 -3.62 2.55
C GLY A 20 -6.83 -3.58 3.11
N GLN A 21 -7.80 -3.11 2.32
CA GLN A 21 -9.22 -3.14 2.67
C GLN A 21 -9.74 -4.57 2.84
N ALA A 22 -9.40 -5.47 1.91
CA ALA A 22 -9.77 -6.88 1.98
C ALA A 22 -9.13 -7.56 3.20
N THR A 23 -7.82 -7.38 3.42
CA THR A 23 -7.08 -7.94 4.55
C THR A 23 -7.68 -7.47 5.89
N ALA A 24 -7.98 -6.17 6.04
CA ALA A 24 -8.62 -5.63 7.25
C ALA A 24 -9.93 -6.36 7.57
N ASN A 25 -10.77 -6.57 6.54
CA ASN A 25 -12.07 -7.21 6.69
C ASN A 25 -11.96 -8.73 6.89
N ILE A 26 -10.99 -9.41 6.25
CA ILE A 26 -10.72 -10.84 6.51
C ILE A 26 -10.32 -11.03 7.97
N LEU A 27 -9.45 -10.17 8.51
CA LEU A 27 -9.07 -10.21 9.91
C LEU A 27 -10.27 -9.96 10.83
N LYS A 28 -11.12 -8.97 10.51
CA LYS A 28 -12.37 -8.71 11.26
C LYS A 28 -13.27 -9.95 11.30
N VAL A 29 -13.59 -10.53 10.15
CA VAL A 29 -14.49 -11.70 10.06
C VAL A 29 -13.87 -12.92 10.75
N SER A 30 -12.57 -13.16 10.55
CA SER A 30 -11.85 -14.27 11.18
C SER A 30 -11.82 -14.12 12.70
N ILE A 31 -11.55 -12.93 13.22
CA ILE A 31 -11.50 -12.69 14.67
C ILE A 31 -12.87 -12.89 15.31
N ALA A 32 -13.93 -12.41 14.66
CA ALA A 32 -15.31 -12.64 15.11
C ALA A 32 -15.65 -14.14 15.12
N LYS A 33 -15.26 -14.89 14.08
CA LYS A 33 -15.48 -16.34 13.98
C LYS A 33 -14.72 -17.11 15.06
N GLU A 34 -13.44 -16.79 15.27
CA GLU A 34 -12.54 -17.61 16.08
C GLU A 34 -12.55 -17.28 17.57
N PHE A 35 -12.77 -16.01 17.91
CA PHE A 35 -12.62 -15.48 19.27
C PHE A 35 -13.89 -14.82 19.80
N GLY A 36 -14.93 -14.66 18.96
CA GLY A 36 -16.20 -14.04 19.35
C GLY A 36 -16.09 -12.54 19.64
N LEU A 37 -15.00 -11.88 19.20
CA LEU A 37 -14.78 -10.45 19.39
C LEU A 37 -15.17 -9.67 18.14
N SER A 38 -15.84 -8.54 18.36
CA SER A 38 -16.19 -7.57 17.33
C SER A 38 -15.02 -6.63 17.04
N ALA A 39 -14.78 -6.34 15.76
CA ALA A 39 -13.78 -5.36 15.35
C ALA A 39 -14.43 -4.18 14.61
N ASP A 40 -14.08 -2.97 15.02
CA ASP A 40 -14.30 -1.76 14.23
C ASP A 40 -13.17 -1.60 13.21
N VAL A 41 -13.51 -1.26 11.97
CA VAL A 41 -12.55 -1.13 10.87
C VAL A 41 -12.56 0.32 10.44
N GLN A 42 -11.44 1.01 10.62
CA GLN A 42 -11.34 2.47 10.45
C GLN A 42 -10.30 2.82 9.41
N GLU A 43 -10.67 3.61 8.40
CA GLU A 43 -9.72 4.08 7.40
C GLU A 43 -8.67 5.00 8.03
N LEU A 44 -7.41 4.56 8.02
CA LEU A 44 -6.29 5.25 8.69
C LEU A 44 -4.99 5.02 7.92
N GLY A 45 -4.24 6.09 7.68
CA GLY A 45 -2.86 5.99 7.19
C GLY A 45 -1.91 5.36 8.22
N THR A 46 -0.87 4.67 7.76
CA THR A 46 0.04 3.86 8.61
C THR A 46 0.63 4.63 9.80
N LEU A 47 1.04 5.90 9.63
CA LEU A 47 1.57 6.69 10.74
C LEU A 47 0.52 6.95 11.83
N LEU A 48 -0.73 7.23 11.44
CA LEU A 48 -1.83 7.41 12.40
C LEU A 48 -2.17 6.09 13.10
N ALA A 49 -2.19 4.98 12.36
CA ALA A 49 -2.37 3.64 12.93
C ALA A 49 -1.28 3.32 13.97
N PHE A 50 -0.01 3.62 13.69
CA PHE A 50 1.10 3.39 14.62
C PHE A 50 1.01 4.25 15.88
N ASN A 51 0.67 5.54 15.74
CA ASN A 51 0.39 6.39 16.89
C ASN A 51 -0.81 5.88 17.70
N GLY A 52 -1.85 5.37 17.03
CA GLY A 52 -3.00 4.75 17.66
C GLY A 52 -2.64 3.48 18.42
N MET A 53 -1.78 2.63 17.87
CA MET A 53 -1.26 1.42 18.53
C MET A 53 -0.45 1.73 19.77
N GLU A 54 0.38 2.79 19.76
CA GLU A 54 1.07 3.27 20.96
C GLU A 54 0.09 3.77 22.03
N LYS A 55 -0.96 4.49 21.63
CA LYS A 55 -1.96 5.07 22.54
C LYS A 55 -3.05 4.08 22.97
N GLY A 56 -3.12 2.92 22.35
CA GLY A 56 -4.16 1.91 22.59
C GLY A 56 -5.53 2.25 22.00
N THR A 57 -5.58 3.04 20.92
CA THR A 57 -6.81 3.37 20.18
C THR A 57 -6.93 2.63 18.84
N VAL A 58 -5.87 1.93 18.43
CA VAL A 58 -5.82 1.03 17.28
C VAL A 58 -5.09 -0.22 17.73
N ASP A 59 -5.56 -1.40 17.32
CA ASP A 59 -4.98 -2.67 17.78
C ASP A 59 -4.19 -3.37 16.67
N ILE A 60 -4.64 -3.26 15.41
CA ILE A 60 -4.08 -3.99 14.27
C ILE A 60 -3.94 -3.06 13.06
N GLN A 61 -2.82 -3.17 12.33
CA GLN A 61 -2.59 -2.64 10.99
C GLN A 61 -2.37 -3.83 10.03
N PRO A 62 -3.28 -4.12 9.10
CA PRO A 62 -3.27 -5.35 8.29
C PRO A 62 -2.07 -5.44 7.34
N GLU A 63 -1.60 -4.30 6.82
CA GLU A 63 -0.50 -4.26 5.87
C GLU A 63 0.47 -3.11 6.18
N VAL A 64 1.57 -3.45 6.85
CA VAL A 64 2.73 -2.59 7.05
C VAL A 64 3.71 -2.82 5.91
N TRP A 65 3.58 -2.01 4.87
CA TRP A 65 4.48 -2.04 3.72
C TRP A 65 5.88 -1.55 4.08
N GLN A 66 6.90 -2.28 3.64
CA GLN A 66 8.32 -1.98 3.77
C GLN A 66 8.95 -1.91 2.37
N PRO A 67 9.92 -1.02 2.12
CA PRO A 67 10.60 -0.13 3.07
C PRO A 67 9.87 1.20 3.35
N ASN A 68 8.57 1.28 3.04
CA ASN A 68 7.79 2.48 3.34
C ASN A 68 7.87 2.78 4.85
N LEU A 69 8.19 4.03 5.21
CA LEU A 69 8.25 4.48 6.60
C LEU A 69 9.21 3.69 7.52
N GLU A 70 10.40 3.28 7.05
CA GLU A 70 11.39 2.59 7.91
C GLU A 70 11.71 3.34 9.21
N ASN A 71 11.70 4.68 9.19
CA ASN A 71 11.88 5.49 10.39
C ASN A 71 10.74 5.28 11.42
N VAL A 72 9.49 5.17 10.95
CA VAL A 72 8.33 4.89 11.81
C VAL A 72 8.45 3.48 12.38
N ILE A 73 8.81 2.50 11.56
CA ILE A 73 9.04 1.12 12.02
C ILE A 73 10.14 1.11 13.09
N LYS A 74 11.28 1.74 12.83
CA LYS A 74 12.39 1.85 13.80
C LYS A 74 11.90 2.45 15.12
N THR A 75 11.18 3.56 15.08
CA THR A 75 10.72 4.23 16.29
C THR A 75 9.70 3.40 17.07
N PHE A 76 8.67 2.86 16.42
CA PHE A 76 7.57 2.21 17.13
C PHE A 76 7.81 0.73 17.42
N VAL A 77 8.54 0.01 16.57
CA VAL A 77 8.83 -1.42 16.72
C VAL A 77 10.12 -1.61 17.53
N THR A 78 11.21 -0.95 17.14
CA THR A 78 12.53 -1.20 17.74
C THR A 78 12.81 -0.33 18.97
N GLU A 79 12.60 0.99 18.89
CA GLU A 79 12.97 1.92 19.96
C GLU A 79 11.94 1.92 21.09
N LYS A 80 10.65 1.98 20.76
CA LYS A 80 9.55 2.03 21.74
C LYS A 80 9.00 0.65 22.12
N GLY A 81 9.08 -0.34 21.22
CA GLY A 81 8.43 -1.65 21.42
C GLY A 81 6.90 -1.56 21.55
N ALA A 82 6.29 -0.55 20.94
CA ALA A 82 4.85 -0.30 20.98
C ALA A 82 4.08 -1.13 19.93
N VAL A 83 4.74 -1.50 18.84
CA VAL A 83 4.17 -2.27 17.73
C VAL A 83 5.01 -3.53 17.52
N VAL A 84 4.35 -4.64 17.21
CA VAL A 84 4.99 -5.89 16.78
C VAL A 84 4.61 -6.15 15.34
N LEU A 85 5.59 -6.56 14.52
CA LEU A 85 5.34 -7.04 13.16
C LEU A 85 5.26 -8.57 13.19
N ALA A 86 4.21 -9.12 12.61
CA ALA A 86 4.03 -10.55 12.47
C ALA A 86 5.16 -11.20 11.65
N LYS A 87 5.39 -12.49 11.89
CA LYS A 87 6.47 -13.28 11.27
C LYS A 87 6.33 -13.40 9.77
N HIS A 88 5.13 -13.70 9.30
CA HIS A 88 4.87 -13.91 7.88
C HIS A 88 4.72 -12.55 7.18
N GLY A 89 5.42 -12.42 6.06
CA GLY A 89 5.31 -11.28 5.17
C GLY A 89 5.03 -11.72 3.76
N VAL A 90 4.35 -10.85 3.02
CA VAL A 90 4.03 -11.03 1.60
C VAL A 90 5.08 -10.32 0.77
N PRO A 91 5.82 -11.03 -0.11
CA PRO A 91 6.74 -10.40 -1.05
C PRO A 91 6.04 -9.38 -1.94
N ALA A 92 6.67 -8.25 -2.19
CA ALA A 92 6.09 -7.15 -2.94
C ALA A 92 7.12 -6.44 -3.83
N TRP A 93 6.66 -5.49 -4.62
CA TRP A 93 7.47 -4.64 -5.48
C TRP A 93 6.85 -3.25 -5.60
N GLN A 94 7.67 -2.21 -5.75
CA GLN A 94 7.24 -0.82 -5.96
C GLN A 94 8.12 -0.20 -7.06
N GLY A 95 7.55 0.70 -7.86
CA GLY A 95 8.29 1.41 -8.89
C GLY A 95 7.40 2.24 -9.81
N ILE A 96 7.93 2.55 -10.99
CA ILE A 96 7.21 3.31 -12.02
C ILE A 96 6.80 2.38 -13.16
N CYS A 97 5.55 2.53 -13.59
CA CYS A 97 4.97 1.80 -14.69
C CYS A 97 4.55 2.74 -15.82
N ALA A 98 4.34 2.14 -16.99
CA ALA A 98 3.85 2.78 -18.19
C ALA A 98 2.75 1.93 -18.83
N THR A 99 1.80 2.59 -19.51
CA THR A 99 0.88 1.89 -20.42
C THR A 99 1.65 1.30 -21.60
N PRO A 100 1.10 0.29 -22.29
CA PRO A 100 1.68 -0.22 -23.54
C PRO A 100 1.99 0.89 -24.54
N ALA A 101 1.06 1.85 -24.70
CA ALA A 101 1.19 2.99 -25.61
C ALA A 101 2.40 3.87 -25.28
N ALA A 102 2.66 4.14 -23.99
CA ALA A 102 3.84 4.89 -23.55
C ALA A 102 5.14 4.12 -23.83
N ALA A 103 5.16 2.81 -23.53
CA ALA A 103 6.32 1.97 -23.76
C ALA A 103 6.67 1.79 -25.24
N GLU A 104 5.66 1.65 -26.10
CA GLU A 104 5.80 1.58 -27.57
C GLU A 104 6.37 2.87 -28.15
N LYS A 105 5.99 4.02 -27.58
CA LYS A 105 6.53 5.34 -27.93
C LYS A 105 7.90 5.64 -27.32
N GLY A 106 8.51 4.69 -26.63
CA GLY A 106 9.91 4.74 -26.21
C GLY A 106 10.16 5.06 -24.74
N LEU A 107 9.12 5.18 -23.91
CA LEU A 107 9.28 5.31 -22.45
C LEU A 107 9.49 3.93 -21.83
N LYS A 108 10.76 3.54 -21.64
CA LYS A 108 11.13 2.20 -21.15
C LYS A 108 12.02 2.23 -19.90
N SER A 109 12.56 3.39 -19.56
CA SER A 109 13.40 3.63 -18.39
C SER A 109 12.90 4.84 -17.62
N ILE A 110 13.06 4.84 -16.29
CA ILE A 110 12.75 6.02 -15.45
C ILE A 110 13.54 7.26 -15.90
N THR A 111 14.74 7.05 -16.47
CA THR A 111 15.59 8.14 -16.99
C THR A 111 15.00 8.80 -18.22
N ASP A 112 14.09 8.13 -18.95
CA ASP A 112 13.38 8.71 -20.08
C ASP A 112 12.43 9.84 -19.65
N LEU A 113 12.00 9.84 -18.38
CA LEU A 113 11.12 10.87 -17.81
C LEU A 113 11.83 12.22 -17.60
N SER A 114 13.17 12.22 -17.61
CA SER A 114 13.97 13.45 -17.49
C SER A 114 14.32 14.06 -18.87
N ASP A 115 13.76 13.52 -19.96
CA ASP A 115 13.92 14.03 -21.32
C ASP A 115 12.61 14.69 -21.78
N PRO A 116 12.54 16.04 -21.83
CA PRO A 116 11.33 16.78 -22.20
C PRO A 116 10.75 16.38 -23.56
N GLU A 117 11.60 15.99 -24.53
CA GLU A 117 11.11 15.58 -25.84
C GLU A 117 10.36 14.24 -25.78
N LYS A 118 10.76 13.35 -24.86
CA LYS A 118 10.06 12.08 -24.64
C LYS A 118 8.78 12.26 -23.83
N THR A 119 8.78 13.16 -22.84
CA THR A 119 7.63 13.35 -21.95
C THR A 119 6.49 14.15 -22.57
N LYS A 120 6.70 14.87 -23.69
CA LYS A 120 5.63 15.54 -24.45
C LYS A 120 4.43 14.66 -24.79
N ILE A 121 4.63 13.36 -24.96
CA ILE A 121 3.53 12.44 -25.29
C ILE A 121 2.59 12.18 -24.10
N LEU A 122 3.00 12.61 -22.90
CA LEU A 122 2.28 12.49 -21.65
C LEU A 122 1.58 13.79 -21.26
N ASP A 123 1.74 14.87 -22.03
CA ASP A 123 1.10 16.18 -21.80
C ASP A 123 -0.35 16.12 -22.31
N THR A 124 -1.29 16.10 -21.38
CA THR A 124 -2.72 15.95 -21.66
C THR A 124 -3.50 17.26 -21.67
N ASP A 125 -2.94 18.35 -21.13
CA ASP A 125 -3.60 19.66 -21.03
C ASP A 125 -2.95 20.77 -21.88
N GLY A 126 -1.80 20.50 -22.48
CA GLY A 126 -1.07 21.38 -23.38
C GLY A 126 -0.23 22.45 -22.68
N ASP A 127 0.04 22.32 -21.39
CA ASP A 127 0.87 23.27 -20.63
C ASP A 127 2.38 23.10 -20.85
N GLY A 128 2.78 22.04 -21.57
CA GLY A 128 4.17 21.71 -21.89
C GLY A 128 4.84 20.76 -20.90
N LYS A 129 4.11 20.21 -19.92
CA LYS A 129 4.59 19.17 -19.00
C LYS A 129 3.78 17.90 -19.16
N GLY A 130 4.42 16.75 -18.98
CA GLY A 130 3.71 15.48 -18.94
C GLY A 130 3.06 15.23 -17.59
N GLU A 131 1.94 14.50 -17.52
CA GLU A 131 1.34 14.10 -16.25
C GLU A 131 1.82 12.73 -15.78
N MET A 132 2.02 12.60 -14.47
CA MET A 132 2.32 11.34 -13.82
C MET A 132 1.63 11.25 -12.47
N TRP A 133 0.86 10.19 -12.26
CA TRP A 133 0.26 9.90 -10.97
C TRP A 133 1.30 9.29 -10.01
N LEU A 134 1.37 9.81 -8.77
CA LEU A 134 2.31 9.37 -7.73
C LEU A 134 1.70 8.46 -6.65
N GLY A 135 0.38 8.39 -6.56
CA GLY A 135 -0.31 7.68 -5.49
C GLY A 135 -1.34 8.56 -4.76
N ALA A 136 -2.03 7.95 -3.79
CA ALA A 136 -2.97 8.65 -2.94
C ALA A 136 -2.26 9.53 -1.88
N PRO A 137 -2.80 10.70 -1.51
CA PRO A 137 -2.14 11.64 -0.61
C PRO A 137 -1.73 11.05 0.76
N ALA A 138 -2.50 10.09 1.28
CA ALA A 138 -2.24 9.46 2.57
C ALA A 138 -1.14 8.38 2.53
N TRP A 139 -0.67 7.99 1.34
CA TRP A 139 0.33 6.95 1.18
C TRP A 139 1.73 7.48 1.49
N ALA A 140 2.49 6.68 2.22
CA ALA A 140 3.89 6.97 2.49
C ALA A 140 4.75 6.97 1.20
N SER A 141 4.42 6.08 0.26
CA SER A 141 5.12 5.96 -1.01
C SER A 141 4.98 7.22 -1.86
N THR A 142 3.84 7.89 -1.86
CA THR A 142 3.60 9.11 -2.67
C THR A 142 4.59 10.22 -2.37
N GLY A 143 4.88 10.48 -1.09
CA GLY A 143 5.91 11.44 -0.71
C GLY A 143 7.32 10.99 -1.15
N ILE A 144 7.62 9.69 -1.06
CA ILE A 144 8.91 9.12 -1.47
C ILE A 144 9.06 9.19 -2.99
N GLU A 145 8.00 8.95 -3.75
CA GLU A 145 8.00 9.10 -5.21
C GLU A 145 8.25 10.54 -5.63
N ARG A 146 7.75 11.53 -4.87
CA ARG A 146 8.13 12.93 -5.09
C ARG A 146 9.62 13.18 -4.83
N VAL A 147 10.21 12.56 -3.80
CA VAL A 147 11.66 12.60 -3.57
C VAL A 147 12.42 11.99 -4.75
N ARG A 148 11.96 10.83 -5.24
CA ARG A 148 12.54 10.15 -6.41
C ARG A 148 12.44 11.03 -7.64
N ALA A 149 11.29 11.65 -7.90
CA ALA A 149 11.09 12.58 -9.00
C ALA A 149 12.04 13.77 -8.98
N ASN A 150 12.24 14.38 -7.81
CA ASN A 150 13.20 15.46 -7.64
C ASN A 150 14.65 14.99 -7.84
N THR A 151 15.00 13.80 -7.34
CA THR A 151 16.37 13.29 -7.38
C THR A 151 16.76 12.79 -8.76
N TYR A 152 15.88 12.05 -9.44
CA TYR A 152 16.06 11.63 -10.84
C TYR A 152 15.96 12.80 -11.83
N GLY A 153 15.30 13.89 -11.42
CA GLY A 153 15.25 15.15 -12.15
C GLY A 153 13.99 15.36 -13.00
N TYR A 154 13.14 14.34 -13.16
CA TYR A 154 11.93 14.41 -13.99
C TYR A 154 10.83 15.29 -13.40
N ALA A 155 10.89 15.65 -12.11
CA ALA A 155 9.95 16.61 -11.51
C ALA A 155 9.96 18.02 -12.16
N LYS A 156 11.00 18.35 -12.94
CA LYS A 156 11.10 19.62 -13.66
C LYS A 156 10.14 19.69 -14.84
N ASP A 157 9.98 18.56 -15.52
CA ASP A 157 9.33 18.43 -16.82
C ASP A 157 7.99 17.69 -16.74
N MET A 158 7.61 17.27 -15.52
CA MET A 158 6.39 16.51 -15.24
C MET A 158 5.53 17.20 -14.18
N THR A 159 4.22 17.17 -14.38
CA THR A 159 3.20 17.47 -13.38
C THR A 159 2.94 16.20 -12.56
N LEU A 160 3.31 16.25 -11.28
CA LEU A 160 3.19 15.13 -10.35
C LEU A 160 1.82 15.16 -9.67
N VAL A 161 0.91 14.30 -10.13
CA VAL A 161 -0.49 14.24 -9.72
C VAL A 161 -0.66 13.33 -8.51
N GLU A 162 -1.43 13.77 -7.52
CA GLU A 162 -1.90 12.94 -6.41
C GLU A 162 -3.43 12.88 -6.45
N SER A 163 -3.96 11.68 -6.30
CA SER A 163 -5.39 11.41 -6.22
C SER A 163 -5.61 10.06 -5.57
N GLU A 164 -6.80 9.80 -5.05
CA GLU A 164 -7.17 8.46 -4.62
C GLU A 164 -6.96 7.44 -5.75
N GLU A 165 -6.60 6.21 -5.37
CA GLU A 165 -6.23 5.15 -6.30
C GLU A 165 -7.37 4.82 -7.27
N GLU A 166 -8.62 4.72 -6.79
CA GLU A 166 -9.78 4.46 -7.66
C GLU A 166 -9.90 5.48 -8.81
N VAL A 167 -9.62 6.76 -8.53
CA VAL A 167 -9.65 7.82 -9.55
C VAL A 167 -8.54 7.63 -10.58
N ALA A 168 -7.33 7.30 -10.11
CA ALA A 168 -6.18 7.07 -10.99
C ALA A 168 -6.36 5.83 -11.85
N LEU A 169 -6.92 4.75 -11.30
CA LEU A 169 -7.16 3.50 -12.02
C LEU A 169 -8.28 3.65 -13.07
N ALA A 170 -9.32 4.45 -12.79
CA ALA A 170 -10.30 4.81 -13.80
C ALA A 170 -9.65 5.59 -14.97
N GLY A 171 -8.71 6.50 -14.67
CA GLY A 171 -7.91 7.19 -15.68
C GLY A 171 -7.01 6.24 -16.49
N LEU A 172 -6.38 5.26 -15.82
CA LEU A 172 -5.58 4.22 -16.45
C LEU A 172 -6.40 3.38 -17.43
N ASP A 173 -7.59 2.94 -17.03
CA ASP A 173 -8.49 2.16 -17.88
C ASP A 173 -8.88 2.94 -19.15
N ILE A 174 -9.23 4.22 -19.01
CA ILE A 174 -9.53 5.10 -20.14
C ILE A 174 -8.30 5.27 -21.05
N ALA A 175 -7.12 5.51 -20.46
CA ALA A 175 -5.90 5.70 -21.23
C ALA A 175 -5.55 4.45 -22.03
N ILE A 176 -5.70 3.26 -21.45
CA ILE A 176 -5.47 2.00 -22.15
C ILE A 176 -6.51 1.78 -23.26
N ALA A 177 -7.80 1.99 -22.97
CA ALA A 177 -8.88 1.82 -23.95
C ALA A 177 -8.77 2.78 -25.15
N THR A 178 -8.18 3.96 -24.94
CA THR A 178 -7.99 4.99 -25.97
C THR A 178 -6.57 5.04 -26.53
N ASN A 179 -5.71 4.09 -26.16
CA ASN A 179 -4.30 4.03 -26.57
C ASN A 179 -3.50 5.32 -26.25
N GLN A 180 -3.84 5.98 -25.15
CA GLN A 180 -3.14 7.14 -24.63
C GLN A 180 -1.91 6.71 -23.79
N PRO A 181 -0.74 7.33 -24.03
CA PRO A 181 0.43 7.17 -23.18
C PRO A 181 0.17 7.68 -21.77
N LEU A 182 0.51 6.87 -20.77
CA LEU A 182 0.46 7.25 -19.36
C LEU A 182 1.64 6.60 -18.63
N VAL A 183 2.21 7.31 -17.67
CA VAL A 183 3.18 6.79 -16.70
C VAL A 183 2.69 7.08 -15.29
N PHE A 184 2.95 6.17 -14.35
CA PHE A 184 2.38 6.24 -13.01
C PHE A 184 3.20 5.41 -12.01
N ALA A 185 3.20 5.81 -10.75
CA ALA A 185 3.68 4.99 -9.66
C ALA A 185 2.80 3.74 -9.52
N CYS A 186 3.42 2.58 -9.35
CA CYS A 186 2.74 1.30 -9.29
C CYS A 186 3.42 0.36 -8.30
N TYR A 187 2.68 -0.64 -7.85
CA TYR A 187 3.17 -1.65 -6.90
C TYR A 187 2.57 -3.01 -7.24
N ALA A 188 3.24 -4.08 -6.80
CA ALA A 188 2.75 -5.45 -6.87
C ALA A 188 2.89 -6.11 -5.50
N PRO A 189 2.02 -7.05 -5.11
CA PRO A 189 0.89 -7.61 -5.87
C PRO A 189 -0.24 -6.60 -6.13
N HIS A 190 -0.85 -6.64 -7.32
CA HIS A 190 -1.96 -5.76 -7.71
C HIS A 190 -2.66 -6.25 -8.98
N PHE A 191 -4.00 -6.11 -9.06
CA PHE A 191 -4.83 -6.63 -10.16
C PHE A 191 -4.53 -6.02 -11.54
N ILE A 192 -3.96 -4.81 -11.61
CA ILE A 192 -3.68 -4.13 -12.89
C ILE A 192 -2.76 -4.96 -13.79
N PHE A 193 -1.90 -5.80 -13.23
CA PHE A 193 -1.00 -6.65 -14.02
C PHE A 193 -1.71 -7.85 -14.67
N ASP A 194 -2.88 -8.22 -14.16
CA ASP A 194 -3.72 -9.28 -14.75
C ASP A 194 -4.67 -8.70 -15.80
N LEU A 195 -5.17 -7.47 -15.59
CA LEU A 195 -6.05 -6.79 -16.54
C LEU A 195 -5.32 -6.22 -17.75
N HIS A 196 -4.14 -5.65 -17.50
CA HIS A 196 -3.46 -4.79 -18.46
C HIS A 196 -2.03 -5.23 -18.67
N LYS A 197 -1.52 -5.02 -19.89
CA LYS A 197 -0.11 -5.29 -20.24
C LYS A 197 0.82 -4.18 -19.74
N ILE A 198 0.70 -3.82 -18.45
CA ILE A 198 1.48 -2.75 -17.83
C ILE A 198 2.98 -3.06 -17.94
N VAL A 199 3.75 -2.06 -18.35
CA VAL A 199 5.20 -2.17 -18.51
C VAL A 199 5.87 -1.51 -17.31
N ARG A 200 6.69 -2.24 -16.57
CA ARG A 200 7.56 -1.65 -15.53
C ARG A 200 8.73 -0.95 -16.20
N LEU A 201 8.96 0.31 -15.85
CA LEU A 201 10.12 1.04 -16.36
C LEU A 201 11.40 0.47 -15.74
N ALA A 202 12.44 0.34 -16.57
CA ALA A 202 13.77 0.00 -16.11
C ALA A 202 14.36 1.14 -15.28
N GLU A 203 15.14 0.81 -14.27
CA GLU A 203 15.89 1.79 -13.49
C GLU A 203 17.14 1.15 -12.88
N PRO A 204 18.13 1.97 -12.46
CA PRO A 204 19.30 1.45 -11.77
C PRO A 204 18.92 0.60 -10.54
N PRO A 205 19.53 -0.59 -10.34
CA PRO A 205 19.26 -1.41 -9.17
C PRO A 205 19.43 -0.64 -7.85
N HIS A 206 18.69 -1.07 -6.82
CA HIS A 206 18.74 -0.43 -5.51
C HIS A 206 20.18 -0.29 -4.99
N ASP A 207 20.53 0.91 -4.53
CA ASP A 207 21.80 1.23 -3.89
C ASP A 207 21.53 2.07 -2.65
N ALA A 208 21.61 1.46 -1.48
CA ALA A 208 21.33 2.12 -0.20
C ALA A 208 22.16 3.41 0.02
N SER A 209 23.36 3.53 -0.57
CA SER A 209 24.17 4.75 -0.46
C SER A 209 23.58 5.95 -1.20
N LYS A 210 22.64 5.70 -2.11
CA LYS A 210 21.90 6.69 -2.90
C LYS A 210 20.49 6.96 -2.38
N TRP A 211 20.19 6.43 -1.19
CA TRP A 211 18.95 6.66 -0.47
C TRP A 211 19.24 7.34 0.86
N GLN A 212 18.75 8.57 1.01
CA GLN A 212 18.78 9.30 2.27
C GLN A 212 17.42 9.95 2.48
N LEU A 213 16.59 9.33 3.31
CA LEU A 213 15.27 9.85 3.66
C LEU A 213 15.33 10.52 5.02
N VAL A 214 15.06 11.82 5.05
CA VAL A 214 14.83 12.56 6.29
C VAL A 214 13.45 12.17 6.83
N GLY A 215 13.28 12.16 8.16
CA GLY A 215 12.01 11.79 8.78
C GLY A 215 10.85 12.67 8.31
N ALA A 216 9.71 12.04 8.01
CA ALA A 216 8.51 12.71 7.50
C ALA A 216 7.90 13.78 8.44
N ASN A 217 8.40 13.88 9.68
CA ASN A 217 8.06 14.95 10.62
C ASN A 217 8.79 16.28 10.35
N ASP A 218 9.85 16.29 9.53
CA ASP A 218 10.47 17.52 9.02
C ASP A 218 9.62 18.06 7.87
N PRO A 219 9.08 19.30 7.92
CA PRO A 219 8.26 19.86 6.84
C PRO A 219 9.03 20.01 5.51
N LEU A 220 10.37 19.98 5.55
CA LEU A 220 11.25 20.02 4.38
C LEU A 220 11.83 18.64 4.04
N TRP A 221 11.27 17.54 4.57
CA TRP A 221 11.83 16.22 4.37
C TRP A 221 11.97 15.87 2.88
N ILE A 222 11.03 16.27 2.03
CA ILE A 222 11.07 15.97 0.59
C ILE A 222 12.30 16.61 -0.08
N THR A 223 12.59 17.88 0.21
CA THR A 223 13.70 18.61 -0.43
C THR A 223 15.05 18.31 0.20
N LYS A 224 15.07 17.79 1.43
CA LYS A 224 16.29 17.33 2.12
C LYS A 224 16.59 15.85 1.90
N SER A 225 15.70 15.11 1.25
CA SER A 225 15.86 13.69 0.97
C SER A 225 16.38 13.44 -0.44
N THR A 226 17.01 12.28 -0.64
CA THR A 226 17.45 11.81 -1.95
C THR A 226 17.11 10.33 -2.14
N ALA A 227 16.74 9.96 -3.36
CA ALA A 227 16.51 8.57 -3.78
C ALA A 227 16.68 8.45 -5.30
N SER A 228 17.83 7.96 -5.76
CA SER A 228 18.21 7.94 -7.20
C SER A 228 18.45 6.54 -7.79
N THR A 229 17.89 5.51 -7.15
CA THR A 229 17.88 4.13 -7.65
C THR A 229 16.51 3.48 -7.39
N ALA A 230 16.34 2.22 -7.80
CA ALA A 230 15.17 1.42 -7.50
C ALA A 230 14.87 1.37 -6.01
N TRP A 231 13.59 1.18 -5.70
CA TRP A 231 13.16 0.71 -4.38
C TRP A 231 13.94 -0.54 -3.97
N ASP A 232 14.19 -0.67 -2.67
CA ASP A 232 14.67 -1.94 -2.13
C ASP A 232 13.59 -3.02 -2.25
N THR A 233 13.95 -4.26 -1.98
CA THR A 233 13.05 -5.40 -1.92
C THR A 233 11.87 -5.09 -0.99
N ALA A 234 10.67 -5.03 -1.56
CA ALA A 234 9.48 -4.70 -0.80
C ALA A 234 8.80 -5.95 -0.24
N ASN A 235 8.13 -5.77 0.90
CA ASN A 235 7.22 -6.74 1.47
C ASN A 235 6.22 -6.02 2.37
N PHE A 236 5.11 -6.67 2.72
CA PHE A 236 4.23 -6.17 3.77
C PHE A 236 3.91 -7.26 4.80
N ARG A 237 3.65 -6.83 6.03
CA ARG A 237 3.35 -7.69 7.18
C ARG A 237 2.21 -7.12 7.99
N ILE A 238 1.50 -7.97 8.72
CA ILE A 238 0.56 -7.49 9.73
C ILE A 238 1.36 -6.86 10.88
N GLY A 239 0.94 -5.67 11.32
CA GLY A 239 1.40 -5.03 12.55
C GLY A 239 0.30 -5.06 13.61
N TYR A 240 0.66 -5.22 14.88
CA TYR A 240 -0.29 -5.14 15.98
C TYR A 240 0.32 -4.51 17.24
N ALA A 241 -0.53 -3.89 18.06
CA ALA A 241 -0.08 -3.21 19.27
C ALA A 241 0.48 -4.20 20.30
N ALA A 242 1.65 -3.90 20.87
CA ALA A 242 2.26 -4.73 21.92
C ALA A 242 1.38 -4.79 23.18
N ALA A 243 0.63 -3.70 23.47
CA ALA A 243 -0.33 -3.68 24.56
C ALA A 243 -1.55 -4.59 24.28
N PHE A 244 -2.02 -4.63 23.03
CA PHE A 244 -3.09 -5.54 22.60
C PHE A 244 -2.64 -7.01 22.73
N ALA A 245 -1.43 -7.34 22.28
CA ALA A 245 -0.88 -8.69 22.38
C ALA A 245 -0.76 -9.21 23.83
N LYS A 246 -0.53 -8.32 24.81
CA LYS A 246 -0.54 -8.69 26.24
C LYS A 246 -1.95 -9.03 26.76
N LYS A 247 -2.98 -8.38 26.21
CA LYS A 247 -4.39 -8.60 26.59
C LYS A 247 -5.01 -9.80 25.86
N HIS A 248 -4.66 -9.97 24.58
CA HIS A 248 -5.16 -11.01 23.68
C HIS A 248 -3.99 -11.82 23.08
N PRO A 249 -3.27 -12.61 23.91
CA PRO A 249 -2.14 -13.42 23.42
C PRO A 249 -2.56 -14.51 22.43
N ASP A 250 -3.81 -14.96 22.50
CA ASP A 250 -4.46 -15.87 21.55
C ASP A 250 -4.60 -15.22 20.17
N ILE A 251 -5.10 -13.99 20.10
CA ILE A 251 -5.22 -13.24 18.83
C ILE A 251 -3.84 -12.87 18.29
N ALA A 252 -2.89 -12.48 19.14
CA ALA A 252 -1.52 -12.25 18.70
C ALA A 252 -0.91 -13.52 18.07
N SER A 253 -1.11 -14.69 18.68
CA SER A 253 -0.68 -15.96 18.08
C SER A 253 -1.41 -16.30 16.78
N PHE A 254 -2.65 -15.85 16.59
CA PHE A 254 -3.38 -16.00 15.33
C PHE A 254 -2.78 -15.13 14.23
N LEU A 255 -2.55 -13.84 14.51
CA LEU A 255 -1.96 -12.89 13.55
C LEU A 255 -0.56 -13.32 13.11
N GLU A 256 0.21 -13.92 14.02
CA GLU A 256 1.54 -14.48 13.75
C GLU A 256 1.56 -15.67 12.79
N LYS A 257 0.41 -16.29 12.51
CA LYS A 257 0.28 -17.43 11.58
C LYS A 257 -0.41 -17.05 10.27
N VAL A 258 -1.00 -15.87 10.17
CA VAL A 258 -1.64 -15.41 8.93
C VAL A 258 -0.59 -15.31 7.83
N ASP A 259 -0.79 -16.06 6.75
CA ASP A 259 0.25 -16.38 5.75
C ASP A 259 -0.21 -16.08 4.33
N PHE A 260 -0.84 -14.93 4.10
CA PHE A 260 -1.26 -14.52 2.75
C PHE A 260 -0.13 -14.59 1.72
N THR A 261 -0.50 -14.77 0.46
CA THR A 261 0.42 -14.84 -0.68
C THR A 261 0.25 -13.64 -1.62
N PRO A 262 1.25 -13.33 -2.47
CA PRO A 262 1.10 -12.29 -3.50
C PRO A 262 -0.10 -12.53 -4.42
N GLU A 263 -0.35 -13.79 -4.80
CA GLU A 263 -1.48 -14.17 -5.64
C GLU A 263 -2.82 -13.88 -4.96
N GLU A 264 -2.92 -14.13 -3.66
CA GLU A 264 -4.12 -13.79 -2.89
C GLU A 264 -4.33 -12.29 -2.78
N ALA A 265 -3.29 -11.50 -2.57
CA ALA A 265 -3.40 -10.05 -2.54
C ALA A 265 -3.81 -9.48 -3.91
N THR A 266 -3.31 -10.05 -5.01
CA THR A 266 -3.80 -9.73 -6.36
C THR A 266 -5.29 -10.08 -6.50
N ALA A 267 -5.71 -11.27 -6.10
CA ALA A 267 -7.12 -11.70 -6.17
C ALA A 267 -8.04 -10.84 -5.29
N MET A 268 -7.59 -10.43 -4.11
CA MET A 268 -8.28 -9.47 -3.24
C MET A 268 -8.53 -8.16 -3.97
N SER A 269 -7.48 -7.58 -4.55
CA SER A 269 -7.60 -6.32 -5.27
C SER A 269 -8.50 -6.45 -6.51
N TYR A 270 -8.46 -7.59 -7.21
CA TYR A 270 -9.32 -7.86 -8.37
C TYR A 270 -10.80 -7.91 -7.97
N ALA A 271 -11.12 -8.63 -6.89
CA ALA A 271 -12.51 -8.78 -6.47
C ALA A 271 -13.15 -7.45 -6.06
N LEU A 272 -12.39 -6.58 -5.39
CA LEU A 272 -12.88 -5.28 -4.93
C LEU A 272 -13.01 -4.29 -6.09
N GLU A 273 -12.00 -4.19 -6.96
CA GLU A 273 -11.95 -3.14 -7.99
C GLU A 273 -12.60 -3.54 -9.31
N VAL A 274 -12.52 -4.82 -9.68
CA VAL A 274 -13.03 -5.33 -10.96
C VAL A 274 -14.40 -5.95 -10.79
N ASP A 275 -14.54 -6.89 -9.85
CA ASP A 275 -15.82 -7.56 -9.60
C ASP A 275 -16.77 -6.69 -8.75
N ARG A 276 -16.28 -5.55 -8.23
CA ARG A 276 -17.04 -4.59 -7.41
C ARG A 276 -17.71 -5.23 -6.19
N VAL A 277 -17.04 -6.21 -5.59
CA VAL A 277 -17.45 -6.85 -4.35
C VAL A 277 -17.03 -5.98 -3.17
N SER A 278 -17.95 -5.72 -2.23
CA SER A 278 -17.59 -4.94 -1.04
C SER A 278 -16.51 -5.66 -0.22
N PRO A 279 -15.60 -4.94 0.47
CA PRO A 279 -14.54 -5.57 1.26
C PRO A 279 -15.07 -6.56 2.31
N HIS A 280 -16.20 -6.25 2.94
CA HIS A 280 -16.82 -7.12 3.94
C HIS A 280 -17.44 -8.38 3.32
N ASP A 281 -18.12 -8.27 2.18
CA ASP A 281 -18.72 -9.44 1.51
C ASP A 281 -17.63 -10.37 0.96
N TYR A 282 -16.57 -9.79 0.37
CA TYR A 282 -15.39 -10.54 -0.04
C TYR A 282 -14.79 -11.30 1.14
N ALA A 283 -14.54 -10.62 2.25
CA ALA A 283 -13.98 -11.23 3.46
C ALA A 283 -14.86 -12.35 4.02
N THR A 284 -16.19 -12.13 4.06
CA THR A 284 -17.15 -13.14 4.55
C THR A 284 -17.08 -14.40 3.70
N LYS A 285 -17.10 -14.25 2.38
CA LYS A 285 -16.97 -15.38 1.45
C LYS A 285 -15.59 -16.05 1.58
N TRP A 286 -14.51 -15.27 1.58
CA TRP A 286 -13.16 -15.78 1.66
C TRP A 286 -12.93 -16.59 2.93
N VAL A 287 -13.39 -16.12 4.09
CA VAL A 287 -13.27 -16.85 5.37
C VAL A 287 -14.09 -18.13 5.36
N ALA A 288 -15.29 -18.12 4.75
CA ALA A 288 -16.09 -19.33 4.62
C ALA A 288 -15.42 -20.39 3.72
N ASP A 289 -14.87 -19.96 2.58
CA ASP A 289 -14.19 -20.84 1.62
C ASP A 289 -12.84 -21.35 2.17
N ASN A 290 -12.21 -20.60 3.07
CA ASN A 290 -10.92 -20.91 3.69
C ASN A 290 -11.02 -21.30 5.17
N ALA A 291 -12.19 -21.75 5.64
CA ALA A 291 -12.47 -21.95 7.06
C ALA A 291 -11.41 -22.80 7.79
N LYS A 292 -10.96 -23.91 7.17
CA LYS A 292 -9.92 -24.77 7.75
C LYS A 292 -8.56 -24.07 7.93
N ARG A 293 -8.21 -23.16 7.03
CA ARG A 293 -6.96 -22.38 7.13
C ARG A 293 -7.07 -21.36 8.27
N VAL A 294 -8.23 -20.71 8.38
CA VAL A 294 -8.55 -19.78 9.48
C VAL A 294 -8.55 -20.50 10.84
N ASP A 295 -9.15 -21.69 10.92
CA ASP A 295 -9.11 -22.56 12.12
C ASP A 295 -7.65 -22.89 12.49
N GLY A 296 -6.83 -23.25 11.49
CA GLY A 296 -5.41 -23.55 11.67
C GLY A 296 -4.59 -22.35 12.19
N TRP A 297 -4.87 -21.14 11.71
CA TRP A 297 -4.28 -19.92 12.26
C TRP A 297 -4.64 -19.74 13.75
N ALA A 298 -5.89 -20.03 14.12
CA ALA A 298 -6.34 -20.02 15.52
C ALA A 298 -5.83 -21.21 16.35
N GLY A 299 -5.19 -22.20 15.73
CA GLY A 299 -4.67 -23.40 16.39
C GLY A 299 -5.74 -24.44 16.73
N LYS A 300 -6.82 -24.49 15.94
CA LYS A 300 -7.93 -25.44 16.06
C LYS A 300 -7.87 -26.54 14.99
#